data_AF-A0A9W6BB11-F1
#
_entry.id   AF-A0A9W6BB11-F1
#
_cell.length_a   1.000
_cell.length_b   1.000
_cell.length_c   1.000
_cell.angle_alpha   90.00
_cell.angle_beta   90.00
_cell.angle_gamma   90.00
#
_symmetry.space_group_name_H-M   'P 1'
#
loop_
_entity.id
_entity.type
_entity.pdbx_description
1 polymer ?
#
loop_
_entity_poly.entity_id
_entity_poly.type
_entity_poly.pdbx_seq_one_letter_code
_entity_poly.pdbx_strand_id
1 'polypeptide(L)'
;MSLGYADRLKNKRNLGGQLGAKEYHQSFDDIKEGVKSLAGWVSDAKRVFVFTGAGISTACGIPDFRGPNGIWTLRKKKLPIPADLTPFEYARPSFTHMAIAALVAAGKVPYVCSQNVDSLHLWSGVPRTQLAELHGNCFAERCTQCRTEYNRDFQMETVDFKPSGRRCCQPGCGGPLVDNILDWDTPLPEDELEEAVRQAEDADVALVLGTSLQIQPANEIPTLTRDEGGKMVIVNLQKTPKDRKASLIIRSRVDVVMALLLQELGTQVPPYIRTERLVVEHVLSEAARDGSADCGCGRVLTVRVRSQHGPDCPLPMVESLRISVAGEDCCGGDTGVSGRDASGSSSSSGRLDGDAGAWAPPRSDLLSSPSSGGFSHSFAGVPPGLRSVRCTLHVRLVKWADEDKRDVTLQHSVDLSELALASSRSAQDGGSAAVADGPAVKECDGPTSSSSSSGTVIHTFVSQEVTYDPAHIVSAFIANPPPVTLPEQPKKKRQKPESDAPAAVPTRASLRLAGAARKAQPVSETTSSGGGCDSDES
;
A
#
# COMPACT_ATOMS: atom_id res chain seq x y z
N MET A 1 -8.88 2.16 8.02
CA MET A 1 -9.40 3.57 8.08
C MET A 1 -8.20 4.51 8.23
N SER A 2 -7.95 5.42 7.29
CA SER A 2 -6.79 6.34 7.27
C SER A 2 -6.62 7.17 8.56
N LEU A 3 -7.73 7.42 9.27
CA LEU A 3 -7.78 7.99 10.63
C LEU A 3 -6.91 7.25 11.65
N GLY A 4 -6.81 5.92 11.53
CA GLY A 4 -6.11 5.06 12.48
C GLY A 4 -4.67 5.48 12.69
N TYR A 5 -3.95 5.84 11.63
CA TYR A 5 -2.56 6.29 11.74
C TYR A 5 -2.45 7.55 12.62
N ALA A 6 -3.19 8.61 12.27
CA ALA A 6 -3.18 9.86 13.01
C ALA A 6 -3.67 9.71 14.47
N ASP A 7 -4.46 8.68 14.76
CA ASP A 7 -4.91 8.36 16.11
C ASP A 7 -3.86 7.66 16.96
N ARG A 8 -2.94 6.91 16.35
CA ARG A 8 -1.92 6.13 17.05
C ARG A 8 -0.70 6.94 17.50
N LEU A 9 -0.49 8.14 16.96
CA LEU A 9 0.62 9.03 17.34
C LEU A 9 0.49 9.53 18.79
N LYS A 10 1.58 9.45 19.58
CA LYS A 10 1.56 9.71 21.03
C LYS A 10 1.43 11.20 21.38
N ASN A 11 2.10 12.10 20.65
CA ASN A 11 2.20 13.52 21.00
C ASN A 11 1.31 14.42 20.13
N LYS A 12 0.05 14.62 20.54
CA LYS A 12 -0.92 15.47 19.81
C LYS A 12 -0.92 16.94 20.26
N ARG A 13 -0.04 17.36 21.18
CA ARG A 13 -0.02 18.72 21.74
C ARG A 13 0.67 19.74 20.82
N ASN A 14 1.69 19.30 20.09
CA ASN A 14 2.40 20.13 19.11
C ASN A 14 2.32 19.46 17.73
N LEU A 15 1.24 19.75 16.99
CA LEU A 15 1.01 19.19 15.65
C LEU A 15 1.89 19.81 14.56
N GLY A 16 2.82 20.70 14.95
CA GLY A 16 3.79 21.35 14.09
C GLY A 16 3.18 22.38 13.14
N GLY A 17 3.69 23.61 13.22
CA GLY A 17 3.47 24.69 12.26
C GLY A 17 2.01 25.21 12.15
N GLN A 18 1.71 25.85 11.02
CA GLN A 18 0.43 26.51 10.77
C GLN A 18 -0.61 25.52 10.23
N LEU A 19 -1.78 25.47 10.89
CA LEU A 19 -2.93 24.65 10.52
C LEU A 19 -4.02 25.50 9.86
N GLY A 20 -4.69 24.93 8.85
CA GLY A 20 -5.81 25.57 8.16
C GLY A 20 -5.43 26.87 7.46
N ALA A 21 -4.20 26.94 6.94
CA ALA A 21 -3.73 28.10 6.19
C ALA A 21 -4.61 28.33 4.96
N LYS A 22 -4.75 29.61 4.58
CA LYS A 22 -5.52 30.01 3.39
C LYS A 22 -4.93 29.37 2.14
N GLU A 23 -5.80 28.83 1.31
CA GLU A 23 -5.48 28.35 -0.04
C GLU A 23 -5.49 29.50 -1.04
N TYR A 24 -4.63 29.39 -2.04
CA TYR A 24 -4.49 30.32 -3.14
C TYR A 24 -4.69 29.58 -4.45
N HIS A 25 -5.32 30.26 -5.41
CA HIS A 25 -5.62 29.74 -6.74
C HIS A 25 -5.22 30.78 -7.78
N GLN A 26 -4.40 30.34 -8.74
CA GLN A 26 -4.04 31.09 -9.94
C GLN A 26 -5.12 30.91 -11.03
N SER A 27 -5.15 31.84 -12.00
CA SER A 27 -5.92 31.64 -13.22
C SER A 27 -5.38 30.44 -14.01
N PHE A 28 -6.22 29.86 -14.88
CA PHE A 28 -5.77 28.75 -15.73
C PHE A 28 -4.63 29.15 -16.67
N ASP A 29 -4.65 30.37 -17.20
CA ASP A 29 -3.59 30.89 -18.07
C ASP A 29 -2.25 31.04 -17.34
N ASP A 30 -2.25 31.57 -16.11
CA ASP A 30 -1.05 31.66 -15.27
C ASP A 30 -0.48 30.27 -14.94
N ILE A 31 -1.36 29.30 -14.67
CA ILE A 31 -0.97 27.90 -14.44
C ILE A 31 -0.28 27.34 -15.68
N LYS A 32 -0.89 27.54 -16.86
CA LYS A 32 -0.36 27.05 -18.13
C LYS A 32 1.00 27.67 -18.47
N GLU A 33 1.17 28.98 -18.26
CA GLU A 33 2.46 29.66 -18.46
C GLU A 33 3.55 29.13 -17.51
N GLY A 34 3.18 28.95 -16.24
CA GLY A 34 4.06 28.34 -15.25
C GLY A 34 4.48 26.91 -15.65
N VAL A 35 3.52 26.09 -16.07
CA VAL A 35 3.78 24.71 -16.52
C VAL A 35 4.68 24.70 -17.75
N LYS A 36 4.49 25.60 -18.72
CA LYS A 36 5.37 25.69 -19.89
C LYS A 36 6.82 25.97 -19.50
N SER A 37 7.03 26.86 -18.53
CA SER A 37 8.36 27.14 -17.98
C SER A 37 8.96 25.93 -17.26
N LEU A 38 8.15 25.24 -16.45
CA LEU A 38 8.52 23.99 -15.78
C LEU A 38 8.89 22.90 -16.80
N ALA A 39 8.10 22.72 -17.86
CA ALA A 39 8.33 21.73 -18.90
C ALA A 39 9.65 21.98 -19.63
N GLY A 40 10.01 23.24 -19.89
CA GLY A 40 11.33 23.60 -20.41
C GLY A 40 12.45 23.16 -19.47
N TRP A 41 12.36 23.54 -18.18
CA TRP A 41 13.39 23.15 -17.21
C TRP A 41 13.48 21.64 -17.01
N VAL A 42 12.35 20.94 -16.95
CA VAL A 42 12.32 19.48 -16.87
C VAL A 42 12.93 18.90 -18.13
N SER A 43 12.56 19.34 -19.33
CA SER A 43 13.14 18.84 -20.58
C SER A 43 14.67 18.95 -20.60
N ASP A 44 15.20 20.11 -20.20
CA ASP A 44 16.65 20.39 -20.19
C ASP A 44 17.41 19.68 -19.04
N ALA A 45 16.74 19.37 -17.93
CA ALA A 45 17.34 18.74 -16.77
C ALA A 45 17.86 17.32 -17.09
N LYS A 46 19.03 16.97 -16.57
CA LYS A 46 19.50 15.58 -16.55
C LYS A 46 18.84 14.80 -15.42
N ARG A 47 18.60 15.46 -14.28
CA ARG A 47 18.05 14.83 -13.07
C ARG A 47 16.97 15.70 -12.44
N VAL A 48 15.77 15.15 -12.32
CA VAL A 48 14.66 15.78 -11.59
C VAL A 48 14.46 15.07 -10.26
N PHE A 49 14.65 15.78 -9.15
CA PHE A 49 14.33 15.29 -7.81
C PHE A 49 12.87 15.62 -7.49
N VAL A 50 12.08 14.63 -7.06
CA VAL A 50 10.68 14.83 -6.68
C VAL A 50 10.52 14.74 -5.17
N PHE A 51 9.84 15.73 -4.57
CA PHE A 51 9.55 15.76 -3.14
C PHE A 51 8.04 15.89 -2.88
N THR A 52 7.43 14.93 -2.20
CA THR A 52 5.96 14.85 -2.07
C THR A 52 5.46 14.88 -0.63
N GLY A 53 4.26 15.44 -0.44
CA GLY A 53 3.50 15.33 0.81
C GLY A 53 2.02 15.02 0.58
N ALA A 54 1.25 15.07 1.67
CA ALA A 54 -0.12 14.51 1.72
C ALA A 54 -1.09 15.13 0.70
N GLY A 55 -0.80 16.33 0.19
CA GLY A 55 -1.59 17.01 -0.82
C GLY A 55 -1.74 16.21 -2.12
N ILE A 56 -0.77 15.36 -2.48
CA ILE A 56 -0.87 14.52 -3.69
C ILE A 56 -1.87 13.37 -3.55
N SER A 57 -2.25 13.02 -2.31
CA SER A 57 -3.17 11.94 -1.98
C SER A 57 -4.60 12.44 -1.71
N THR A 58 -4.82 13.76 -1.68
CA THR A 58 -6.15 14.35 -1.41
C THR A 58 -7.21 13.95 -2.44
N ALA A 59 -6.83 13.84 -3.72
CA ALA A 59 -7.70 13.36 -4.79
C ALA A 59 -8.05 11.85 -4.67
N CYS A 60 -7.32 11.11 -3.83
CA CYS A 60 -7.55 9.68 -3.58
C CYS A 60 -8.58 9.45 -2.45
N GLY A 61 -9.20 10.51 -1.92
CA GLY A 61 -10.08 10.42 -0.76
C GLY A 61 -9.36 10.31 0.58
N ILE A 62 -8.03 10.48 0.60
CA ILE A 62 -7.19 10.53 1.80
C ILE A 62 -7.05 11.99 2.23
N PRO A 63 -7.43 12.38 3.46
CA PRO A 63 -7.29 13.77 3.88
C PRO A 63 -5.82 14.15 4.07
N ASP A 64 -5.48 15.41 3.84
CA ASP A 64 -4.19 15.93 4.27
C ASP A 64 -4.15 16.15 5.79
N PHE A 65 -3.03 16.66 6.28
CA PHE A 65 -2.85 16.95 7.69
C PHE A 65 -3.20 18.38 8.09
N ARG A 66 -2.87 19.39 7.27
CA ARG A 66 -2.82 20.82 7.65
C ARG A 66 -3.66 21.74 6.77
N GLY A 67 -4.28 21.21 5.72
CA GLY A 67 -5.23 21.90 4.86
C GLY A 67 -6.41 22.48 5.64
N PRO A 68 -7.30 23.25 4.99
CA PRO A 68 -8.52 23.75 5.62
C PRO A 68 -9.36 22.66 6.30
N ASN A 69 -9.36 21.47 5.69
CA ASN A 69 -10.05 20.26 6.13
C ASN A 69 -9.08 19.13 6.55
N GLY A 70 -7.81 19.46 6.80
CA GLY A 70 -6.81 18.47 7.22
C GLY A 70 -7.09 17.89 8.60
N ILE A 71 -6.61 16.68 8.87
CA ILE A 71 -6.87 15.94 10.13
C ILE A 71 -6.52 16.81 11.36
N TRP A 72 -5.35 17.45 11.37
CA TRP A 72 -4.91 18.28 12.49
C TRP A 72 -5.73 19.57 12.60
N THR A 73 -6.11 20.16 11.47
CA THR A 73 -6.95 21.36 11.43
C THR A 73 -8.34 21.09 12.01
N LEU A 74 -9.00 20.02 11.59
CA LEU A 74 -10.33 19.64 12.07
C LEU A 74 -10.28 19.30 13.56
N ARG A 75 -9.28 18.53 14.02
CA ARG A 75 -9.10 18.22 15.45
C ARG A 75 -8.88 19.46 16.29
N LYS A 76 -8.02 20.40 15.86
CA LYS A 76 -7.80 21.66 16.57
C LYS A 76 -9.08 22.49 16.66
N LYS A 77 -9.91 22.48 15.61
CA LYS A 77 -11.22 23.15 15.57
C LYS A 77 -12.33 22.36 16.28
N LYS A 78 -12.07 21.14 16.76
CA LYS A 78 -13.06 20.20 17.31
C LYS A 78 -14.22 19.91 16.33
N LEU A 79 -13.91 19.90 15.04
CA LEU A 79 -14.86 19.56 13.99
C LEU A 79 -14.80 18.05 13.69
N PRO A 80 -15.92 17.44 13.30
CA PRO A 80 -15.93 16.04 12.90
C PRO A 80 -15.05 15.83 11.67
N ILE A 81 -14.37 14.69 11.62
CA ILE A 81 -13.68 14.27 10.41
C ILE A 81 -14.71 13.58 9.50
N PRO A 82 -14.75 13.85 8.18
CA PRO A 82 -15.72 13.25 7.29
C PRO A 82 -15.76 11.72 7.39
N ALA A 83 -16.95 11.13 7.32
CA ALA A 83 -17.15 9.68 7.47
C ALA A 83 -16.91 8.91 6.16
N ASP A 84 -16.88 9.61 5.03
CA ASP A 84 -16.76 9.11 3.66
C ASP A 84 -15.31 9.07 3.14
N LEU A 85 -14.33 9.25 4.04
CA LEU A 85 -12.91 9.13 3.68
C LEU A 85 -12.58 7.73 3.16
N THR A 86 -11.67 7.68 2.20
CA THR A 86 -11.17 6.41 1.68
C THR A 86 -10.14 5.84 2.66
N PRO A 87 -10.34 4.62 3.19
CA PRO A 87 -9.31 3.90 3.94
C PRO A 87 -8.07 3.66 3.08
N PHE A 88 -6.89 3.66 3.69
CA PHE A 88 -5.64 3.51 2.94
C PHE A 88 -5.61 2.21 2.13
N GLU A 89 -6.15 1.12 2.68
CA GLU A 89 -6.16 -0.20 2.07
C GLU A 89 -6.90 -0.24 0.73
N TYR A 90 -7.75 0.76 0.45
CA TYR A 90 -8.63 0.82 -0.70
C TYR A 90 -8.34 1.98 -1.65
N ALA A 91 -7.43 2.87 -1.25
CA ALA A 91 -7.06 4.04 -2.03
C ALA A 91 -6.39 3.63 -3.34
N ARG A 92 -6.65 4.40 -4.39
CA ARG A 92 -6.02 4.27 -5.69
C ARG A 92 -5.01 5.41 -5.85
N PRO A 93 -3.82 5.19 -6.43
CA PRO A 93 -2.89 6.28 -6.69
C PRO A 93 -3.57 7.42 -7.45
N SER A 94 -3.24 8.68 -7.15
CA SER A 94 -3.74 9.81 -7.95
C SER A 94 -3.03 9.85 -9.31
N PHE A 95 -3.55 10.68 -10.22
CA PHE A 95 -2.85 10.96 -11.47
C PHE A 95 -1.41 11.43 -11.23
N THR A 96 -1.20 12.28 -10.20
CA THR A 96 0.15 12.72 -9.82
C THR A 96 1.09 11.57 -9.47
N HIS A 97 0.63 10.55 -8.72
CA HIS A 97 1.45 9.37 -8.40
C HIS A 97 1.83 8.59 -9.67
N MET A 98 0.86 8.37 -10.55
CA MET A 98 1.09 7.65 -11.81
C MET A 98 1.97 8.45 -12.78
N ALA A 99 1.84 9.77 -12.80
CA ALA A 99 2.69 10.67 -13.56
C ALA A 99 4.14 10.65 -13.08
N ILE A 100 4.36 10.61 -11.75
CA ILE A 100 5.69 10.45 -11.16
C ILE A 100 6.27 9.08 -11.56
N ALA A 101 5.50 8.00 -11.45
CA ALA A 101 5.94 6.66 -11.86
C ALA A 101 6.33 6.62 -13.34
N ALA A 102 5.56 7.25 -14.23
CA ALA A 102 5.90 7.36 -15.65
C ALA A 102 7.22 8.13 -15.89
N LEU A 103 7.47 9.21 -15.15
CA LEU A 103 8.72 9.97 -15.23
C LEU A 103 9.93 9.21 -14.65
N VAL A 104 9.71 8.38 -13.63
CA VAL A 104 10.71 7.46 -13.08
C VAL A 104 11.06 6.37 -14.10
N ALA A 105 10.04 5.73 -14.69
CA ALA A 105 10.21 4.72 -15.73
C ALA A 105 10.91 5.27 -16.99
N ALA A 106 10.66 6.54 -17.33
CA ALA A 106 11.37 7.25 -18.40
C ALA A 106 12.81 7.66 -18.03
N GLY A 107 13.29 7.37 -16.81
CA GLY A 107 14.62 7.71 -16.32
C GLY A 107 14.84 9.20 -16.01
N LYS A 108 13.77 10.01 -16.06
CA LYS A 108 13.84 11.46 -15.87
C LYS A 108 13.89 11.85 -14.39
N VAL A 109 13.18 11.08 -13.57
CA VAL A 109 13.16 11.19 -12.11
C VAL A 109 13.94 10.01 -11.53
N PRO A 110 15.24 10.17 -11.22
CA PRO A 110 16.02 9.07 -10.66
C PRO A 110 15.61 8.70 -9.23
N TYR A 111 14.99 9.63 -8.50
CA TYR A 111 14.64 9.44 -7.10
C TYR A 111 13.43 10.27 -6.67
N VAL A 112 12.57 9.67 -5.84
CA VAL A 112 11.40 10.27 -5.21
C VAL A 112 11.61 10.27 -3.71
N CYS A 113 11.38 11.42 -3.07
CA CYS A 113 11.42 11.56 -1.62
C CYS A 113 10.02 11.93 -1.12
N SER A 114 9.43 11.09 -0.29
CA SER A 114 8.06 11.25 0.19
C SER A 114 7.99 11.42 1.70
N GLN A 115 7.09 12.32 2.12
CA GLN A 115 6.66 12.46 3.51
C GLN A 115 5.39 11.64 3.82
N ASN A 116 4.82 10.98 2.81
CA ASN A 116 3.58 10.22 2.94
C ASN A 116 3.85 8.84 3.53
N VAL A 117 2.85 8.30 4.20
CA VAL A 117 2.87 6.97 4.82
C VAL A 117 1.81 6.04 4.20
N ASP A 118 1.23 6.44 3.06
CA ASP A 118 0.05 5.83 2.43
C ASP A 118 0.39 4.72 1.41
N SER A 119 1.68 4.50 1.14
CA SER A 119 2.21 3.51 0.18
C SER A 119 1.84 3.74 -1.30
N LEU A 120 1.19 4.86 -1.65
CA LEU A 120 0.67 5.06 -3.01
C LEU A 120 1.75 5.21 -4.08
N HIS A 121 2.98 5.60 -3.72
CA HIS A 121 4.12 5.59 -4.64
C HIS A 121 4.57 4.17 -5.01
N LEU A 122 4.64 3.27 -4.03
CA LEU A 122 4.97 1.87 -4.32
C LEU A 122 3.88 1.22 -5.17
N TRP A 123 2.61 1.50 -4.86
CA TRP A 123 1.48 0.96 -5.63
C TRP A 123 1.35 1.58 -7.02
N SER A 124 1.83 2.81 -7.24
CA SER A 124 1.88 3.40 -8.59
C SER A 124 2.99 2.83 -9.48
N GLY A 125 3.87 1.98 -8.93
CA GLY A 125 4.97 1.36 -9.65
C GLY A 125 6.32 2.05 -9.50
N VAL A 126 6.46 3.04 -8.60
CA VAL A 126 7.79 3.60 -8.28
C VAL A 126 8.63 2.51 -7.61
N PRO A 127 9.82 2.15 -8.15
CA PRO A 127 10.65 1.13 -7.55
C PRO A 127 11.11 1.53 -6.14
N ARG A 128 11.08 0.58 -5.19
CA ARG A 128 11.52 0.81 -3.80
C ARG A 128 12.95 1.35 -3.72
N THR A 129 13.82 0.95 -4.64
CA THR A 129 15.22 1.42 -4.74
C THR A 129 15.36 2.88 -5.19
N GLN A 130 14.28 3.50 -5.68
CA GLN A 130 14.23 4.89 -6.14
C GLN A 130 13.29 5.74 -5.27
N LEU A 131 12.94 5.26 -4.08
CA LEU A 131 11.99 5.90 -3.18
C LEU A 131 12.54 5.98 -1.75
N ALA A 132 12.53 7.19 -1.18
CA ALA A 132 12.63 7.42 0.25
C ALA A 132 11.23 7.70 0.84
N GLU A 133 10.84 6.93 1.85
CA GLU A 133 9.63 7.11 2.66
C GLU A 133 10.05 7.63 4.05
N LEU A 134 10.37 8.92 4.12
CA LEU A 134 11.02 9.51 5.29
C LEU A 134 10.22 9.39 6.59
N HIS A 135 8.90 9.26 6.51
CA HIS A 135 8.01 9.12 7.68
C HIS A 135 7.56 7.66 7.91
N GLY A 136 8.14 6.72 7.16
CA GLY A 136 7.75 5.32 7.15
C GLY A 136 6.56 5.05 6.24
N ASN A 137 6.03 3.83 6.33
CA ASN A 137 4.96 3.35 5.48
C ASN A 137 3.97 2.50 6.30
N CYS A 138 2.68 2.84 6.22
CA CYS A 138 1.62 2.15 6.95
C CYS A 138 1.40 0.69 6.54
N PHE A 139 2.00 0.24 5.44
CA PHE A 139 1.90 -1.11 4.88
C PHE A 139 3.21 -1.88 4.97
N ALA A 140 4.24 -1.31 5.60
CA ALA A 140 5.53 -1.96 5.74
C ALA A 140 5.82 -2.33 7.19
N GLU A 141 6.48 -3.47 7.36
CA GLU A 141 7.13 -3.87 8.61
C GLU A 141 8.56 -4.28 8.31
N ARG A 142 9.45 -4.18 9.31
CA ARG A 142 10.88 -4.47 9.15
C ARG A 142 11.38 -5.42 10.23
N CYS A 143 12.35 -6.25 9.86
CA CYS A 143 13.02 -7.12 10.82
C CYS A 143 14.02 -6.33 11.67
N THR A 144 13.98 -6.52 12.99
CA THR A 144 14.93 -5.86 13.90
C THR A 144 16.35 -6.44 13.85
N GLN A 145 16.55 -7.59 13.20
CA GLN A 145 17.85 -8.26 13.09
C GLN A 145 18.51 -8.03 11.72
N CYS A 146 17.87 -8.49 10.64
CA CYS A 146 18.43 -8.40 9.28
C CYS A 146 17.99 -7.15 8.51
N ARG A 147 17.11 -6.31 9.09
CA ARG A 147 16.57 -5.09 8.48
C ARG A 147 15.75 -5.28 7.18
N THR A 148 15.50 -6.52 6.76
CA THR A 148 14.59 -6.80 5.64
C THR A 148 13.22 -6.18 5.89
N GLU A 149 12.75 -5.43 4.90
CA GLU A 149 11.42 -4.83 4.85
C GLU A 149 10.43 -5.78 4.18
N TYR A 150 9.21 -5.80 4.69
CA TYR A 150 8.09 -6.60 4.20
C TYR A 150 6.91 -5.68 3.92
N ASN A 151 6.57 -5.54 2.64
CA ASN A 151 5.37 -4.83 2.22
C ASN A 151 4.15 -5.75 2.32
N ARG A 152 3.04 -5.19 2.80
CA ARG A 152 1.77 -5.87 3.05
C ARG A 152 0.66 -5.20 2.24
N ASP A 153 -0.42 -5.93 1.98
CA ASP A 153 -1.66 -5.41 1.39
C ASP A 153 -2.63 -4.86 2.46
N PHE A 154 -2.31 -5.04 3.75
CA PHE A 154 -3.07 -4.55 4.89
C PHE A 154 -2.28 -3.56 5.74
N GLN A 155 -3.01 -2.64 6.38
CA GLN A 155 -2.41 -1.62 7.22
C GLN A 155 -1.83 -2.23 8.51
N MET A 156 -0.61 -1.83 8.89
CA MET A 156 -0.07 -2.11 10.22
C MET A 156 -0.95 -1.47 11.28
N GLU A 157 -1.08 -2.09 12.45
CA GLU A 157 -1.94 -1.60 13.54
C GLU A 157 -1.18 -0.79 14.60
N THR A 158 0.15 -0.78 14.52
CA THR A 158 1.04 -0.11 15.45
C THR A 158 1.78 1.05 14.80
N VAL A 159 2.50 1.84 15.61
CA VAL A 159 3.42 2.92 15.21
C VAL A 159 4.58 2.93 16.19
N ASP A 160 5.71 3.53 15.80
CA ASP A 160 6.93 3.68 16.59
C ASP A 160 7.72 2.37 16.74
N PHE A 161 7.86 1.62 15.63
CA PHE A 161 8.64 0.38 15.59
C PHE A 161 8.21 -0.64 16.65
N LYS A 162 6.90 -0.74 16.89
CA LYS A 162 6.34 -1.71 17.83
C LYS A 162 6.23 -3.09 17.18
N PRO A 163 6.31 -4.16 17.96
CA PRO A 163 6.18 -5.52 17.44
C PRO A 163 4.87 -5.72 16.71
N SER A 164 4.97 -6.29 15.51
CA SER A 164 3.80 -6.59 14.68
C SER A 164 3.18 -7.96 14.99
N GLY A 165 3.83 -8.74 15.85
CA GLY A 165 3.48 -10.12 16.19
C GLY A 165 4.06 -11.17 15.22
N ARG A 166 4.68 -10.75 14.11
CA ARG A 166 5.24 -11.64 13.08
C ARG A 166 6.75 -11.81 13.20
N ARG A 167 7.28 -12.82 12.50
CA ARG A 167 8.72 -13.13 12.42
C ARG A 167 9.23 -13.05 10.99
N CYS A 168 10.50 -12.70 10.87
CA CYS A 168 11.22 -12.65 9.61
C CYS A 168 11.31 -14.04 8.99
N CYS A 169 10.94 -14.15 7.71
CA CYS A 169 11.03 -15.40 6.95
C CYS A 169 12.33 -15.51 6.14
N GLN A 170 13.25 -14.53 6.24
CA GLN A 170 14.57 -14.66 5.61
C GLN A 170 15.30 -15.90 6.16
N PRO A 171 15.90 -16.73 5.28
CA PRO A 171 16.67 -17.89 5.70
C PRO A 171 17.72 -17.53 6.75
N GLY A 172 17.71 -18.24 7.88
CA GLY A 172 18.68 -18.04 8.97
C GLY A 172 18.43 -16.84 9.89
N CYS A 173 17.33 -16.08 9.73
CA CYS A 173 17.02 -14.95 10.61
C CYS A 173 15.98 -15.29 11.69
N GLY A 174 14.69 -15.38 11.35
CA GLY A 174 13.61 -15.62 12.33
C GLY A 174 13.37 -14.48 13.35
N GLY A 175 14.06 -13.34 13.19
CA GLY A 175 13.96 -12.17 14.07
C GLY A 175 12.55 -11.56 14.11
N PRO A 176 12.19 -10.86 15.19
CA PRO A 176 10.87 -10.23 15.30
C PRO A 176 10.71 -9.10 14.28
N LEU A 177 9.49 -8.96 13.77
CA LEU A 177 9.10 -7.84 12.90
C LEU A 177 8.46 -6.72 13.73
N VAL A 178 8.70 -5.49 13.30
CA VAL A 178 8.10 -4.27 13.84
C VAL A 178 7.49 -3.43 12.73
N ASP A 179 6.46 -2.64 13.01
CA ASP A 179 5.96 -1.67 12.01
C ASP A 179 7.08 -0.75 11.52
N ASN A 180 6.98 -0.26 10.28
CA ASN A 180 7.94 0.70 9.73
C ASN A 180 7.34 2.11 9.69
N ILE A 181 6.77 2.58 10.80
CA ILE A 181 6.10 3.89 10.89
C ILE A 181 6.70 4.71 12.03
N LEU A 182 6.98 5.98 11.75
CA LEU A 182 7.57 6.90 12.73
C LEU A 182 6.50 7.57 13.60
N ASP A 183 6.80 7.75 14.89
CA ASP A 183 6.10 8.71 15.75
C ASP A 183 6.86 10.05 15.76
N TRP A 184 6.30 11.07 16.40
CA TRP A 184 6.82 12.45 16.34
C TRP A 184 8.27 12.61 16.78
N ASP A 185 8.69 11.86 17.80
CA ASP A 185 10.03 11.96 18.40
C ASP A 185 10.98 10.88 17.86
N THR A 186 10.52 10.08 16.89
CA THR A 186 11.30 9.01 16.29
C THR A 186 12.19 9.59 15.18
N PRO A 187 13.52 9.36 15.20
CA PRO A 187 14.42 9.87 14.16
C PRO A 187 14.05 9.35 12.77
N LEU A 188 14.23 10.18 11.73
CA LEU A 188 14.09 9.74 10.34
C LEU A 188 15.08 8.60 10.03
N PRO A 189 14.75 7.67 9.13
CA PRO A 189 15.68 6.65 8.66
C PRO A 189 16.93 7.31 8.04
N GLU A 190 18.10 7.08 8.64
CA GLU A 190 19.35 7.74 8.27
C GLU A 190 19.74 7.43 6.81
N ASP A 191 19.62 6.15 6.43
CA ASP A 191 19.93 5.59 5.13
C ASP A 191 19.15 6.33 4.02
N GLU A 192 17.83 6.48 4.22
CA GLU A 192 16.96 7.13 3.24
C GLU A 192 17.09 8.65 3.25
N LEU A 193 17.35 9.24 4.41
CA LEU A 193 17.61 10.67 4.55
C LEU A 193 18.91 11.06 3.83
N GLU A 194 20.00 10.32 4.04
CA GLU A 194 21.29 10.57 3.38
C GLU A 194 21.17 10.46 1.86
N GLU A 195 20.48 9.42 1.37
CA GLU A 195 20.26 9.25 -0.07
C GLU A 195 19.35 10.36 -0.63
N ALA A 196 18.27 10.74 0.06
CA ALA A 196 17.41 11.84 -0.38
C ALA A 196 18.15 13.19 -0.43
N VAL A 197 19.04 13.46 0.53
CA VAL A 197 19.91 14.65 0.53
C VAL A 197 20.83 14.65 -0.68
N ARG A 198 21.55 13.54 -0.92
CA ARG A 198 22.46 13.41 -2.05
C ARG A 198 21.73 13.61 -3.39
N GLN A 199 20.56 13.00 -3.52
CA GLN A 199 19.74 13.10 -4.73
C GLN A 199 19.21 14.51 -4.97
N ALA A 200 18.92 15.27 -3.90
CA ALA A 200 18.51 16.67 -4.01
C ALA A 200 19.69 17.58 -4.39
N GLU A 201 20.87 17.39 -3.81
CA GLU A 201 22.09 18.13 -4.15
C GLU A 201 22.49 17.91 -5.63
N ASP A 202 22.39 16.67 -6.12
CA ASP A 202 22.76 16.30 -7.50
C ASP A 202 21.70 16.73 -8.56
N ALA A 203 20.57 17.29 -8.17
CA ALA A 203 19.45 17.56 -9.09
C ALA A 203 19.54 18.92 -9.79
N ASP A 204 19.12 18.97 -11.06
CA ASP A 204 18.98 20.24 -11.79
C ASP A 204 17.65 20.93 -11.45
N VAL A 205 16.63 20.13 -11.16
CA VAL A 205 15.28 20.58 -10.81
C VAL A 205 14.75 19.78 -9.62
N ALA A 206 14.33 20.48 -8.57
CA ALA A 206 13.52 19.93 -7.49
C ALA A 206 12.05 20.28 -7.71
N LEU A 207 11.20 19.26 -7.85
CA LEU A 207 9.76 19.41 -7.98
C LEU A 207 9.07 19.04 -6.64
N VAL A 208 8.58 20.05 -5.94
CA VAL A 208 7.90 19.90 -4.65
C VAL A 208 6.39 19.90 -4.85
N LEU A 209 5.72 18.81 -4.48
CA LEU A 209 4.31 18.56 -4.77
C LEU A 209 3.50 18.32 -3.49
N GLY A 210 2.47 19.13 -3.26
CA GLY A 210 1.45 18.83 -2.26
C GLY A 210 1.96 18.74 -0.81
N THR A 211 3.01 19.48 -0.47
CA THR A 211 3.51 19.58 0.90
C THR A 211 3.53 21.03 1.37
N SER A 212 3.20 21.24 2.66
CA SER A 212 3.31 22.56 3.28
C SER A 212 4.74 22.93 3.67
N LEU A 213 5.70 22.00 3.57
CA LEU A 213 7.13 22.18 3.93
C LEU A 213 7.33 22.73 5.35
N GLN A 214 6.54 22.26 6.32
CA GLN A 214 6.63 22.74 7.71
C GLN A 214 7.41 21.81 8.65
N ILE A 215 7.62 20.56 8.26
CA ILE A 215 8.22 19.54 9.14
C ILE A 215 9.70 19.39 8.83
N GLN A 216 10.52 19.74 9.82
CA GLN A 216 11.96 19.53 9.80
C GLN A 216 12.32 18.11 10.27
N PRO A 217 13.45 17.55 9.80
CA PRO A 217 14.37 18.14 8.82
C PRO A 217 13.94 17.94 7.36
N ALA A 218 12.91 17.14 7.08
CA ALA A 218 12.50 16.76 5.73
C ALA A 218 12.22 17.95 4.78
N ASN A 219 11.66 19.05 5.30
CA ASN A 219 11.35 20.24 4.49
C ASN A 219 12.58 21.02 3.97
N GLU A 220 13.78 20.74 4.48
CA GLU A 220 15.03 21.39 4.04
C GLU A 220 15.59 20.73 2.77
N ILE A 221 15.35 19.43 2.59
CA ILE A 221 15.91 18.60 1.51
C ILE A 221 15.71 19.23 0.12
N PRO A 222 14.48 19.58 -0.33
CA PRO A 222 14.31 20.12 -1.68
C PRO A 222 14.93 21.51 -1.88
N THR A 223 15.37 22.17 -0.79
CA THR A 223 16.06 23.46 -0.91
C THR A 223 17.53 23.30 -1.26
N LEU A 224 18.12 22.13 -1.04
CA LEU A 224 19.51 21.84 -1.37
C LEU A 224 19.76 21.94 -2.88
N THR A 225 18.81 21.48 -3.70
CA THR A 225 18.85 21.68 -5.17
C THR A 225 19.00 23.15 -5.55
N ARG A 226 18.33 24.06 -4.84
CA ARG A 226 18.47 25.50 -5.09
C ARG A 226 19.82 26.03 -4.63
N ASP A 227 20.30 25.55 -3.49
CA ASP A 227 21.56 25.98 -2.89
C ASP A 227 22.76 25.55 -3.78
N GLU A 228 22.62 24.44 -4.52
CA GLU A 228 23.57 23.95 -5.54
C GLU A 228 23.35 24.58 -6.95
N GLY A 229 22.51 25.62 -7.07
CA GLY A 229 22.31 26.38 -8.31
C GLY A 229 21.22 25.85 -9.25
N GLY A 230 20.56 24.75 -8.90
CA GLY A 230 19.40 24.21 -9.60
C GLY A 230 18.12 25.03 -9.43
N LYS A 231 17.01 24.53 -10.00
CA LYS A 231 15.68 25.14 -9.90
C LYS A 231 14.82 24.39 -8.89
N MET A 232 14.28 25.09 -7.91
CA MET A 232 13.23 24.56 -7.03
C MET A 232 11.85 25.04 -7.49
N VAL A 233 10.91 24.13 -7.74
CA VAL A 233 9.52 24.44 -8.10
C VAL A 233 8.59 23.94 -7.02
N ILE A 234 7.66 24.80 -6.56
CA ILE A 234 6.68 24.44 -5.54
C ILE A 234 5.28 24.46 -6.15
N VAL A 235 4.60 23.32 -6.12
CA VAL A 235 3.20 23.18 -6.50
C VAL A 235 2.40 22.88 -5.23
N ASN A 236 1.76 23.91 -4.69
CA ASN A 236 0.96 23.78 -3.47
C ASN A 236 -0.09 24.88 -3.36
N LEU A 237 -1.31 24.53 -2.93
CA LEU A 237 -2.40 25.49 -2.73
C LEU A 237 -2.09 26.49 -1.61
N GLN A 238 -1.49 26.05 -0.51
CA GLN A 238 -1.14 26.90 0.63
C GLN A 238 0.28 27.45 0.52
N LYS A 239 0.51 28.65 1.06
CA LYS A 239 1.88 29.19 1.24
C LYS A 239 2.77 28.22 2.02
N THR A 240 4.05 28.17 1.65
CA THR A 240 5.04 27.33 2.32
C THR A 240 6.14 28.20 2.94
N PRO A 241 6.82 27.75 4.02
CA PRO A 241 7.96 28.47 4.58
C PRO A 241 9.13 28.66 3.60
N LYS A 242 9.17 27.88 2.51
CA LYS A 242 10.26 27.88 1.52
C LYS A 242 9.91 28.58 0.21
N ASP A 243 8.75 29.26 0.13
CA ASP A 243 8.32 29.99 -1.07
C ASP A 243 9.41 30.95 -1.59
N ARG A 244 10.15 31.64 -0.71
CA ARG A 244 11.23 32.55 -1.12
C ARG A 244 12.41 31.88 -1.82
N LYS A 245 12.62 30.58 -1.61
CA LYS A 245 13.67 29.81 -2.30
C LYS A 245 13.18 29.28 -3.65
N ALA A 246 11.88 29.25 -3.94
CA ALA A 246 11.36 28.69 -5.18
C ALA A 246 11.72 29.56 -6.41
N SER A 247 12.08 28.91 -7.52
CA SER A 247 12.23 29.52 -8.85
C SER A 247 10.88 29.78 -9.49
N LEU A 248 9.92 28.91 -9.20
CA LEU A 248 8.54 28.98 -9.67
C LEU A 248 7.63 28.44 -8.58
N ILE A 249 6.48 29.11 -8.39
CA ILE A 249 5.42 28.65 -7.51
C ILE A 249 4.15 28.56 -8.32
N ILE A 250 3.50 27.40 -8.29
CA ILE A 250 2.21 27.15 -8.92
C ILE A 250 1.17 26.87 -7.83
N ARG A 251 0.11 27.67 -7.80
CA ARG A 251 -0.99 27.61 -6.85
C ARG A 251 -2.20 26.96 -7.51
N SER A 252 -2.12 25.65 -7.67
CA SER A 252 -3.17 24.84 -8.28
C SER A 252 -3.17 23.43 -7.68
N ARG A 253 -4.20 22.65 -8.03
CA ARG A 253 -4.25 21.21 -7.73
C ARG A 253 -3.12 20.52 -8.49
N VAL A 254 -2.39 19.65 -7.80
CA VAL A 254 -1.21 18.98 -8.36
C VAL A 254 -1.54 18.15 -9.60
N ASP A 255 -2.68 17.46 -9.64
CA ASP A 255 -3.08 16.65 -10.80
C ASP A 255 -3.22 17.47 -12.08
N VAL A 256 -3.71 18.71 -11.98
CA VAL A 256 -3.85 19.63 -13.13
C VAL A 256 -2.47 20.03 -13.66
N VAL A 257 -1.55 20.36 -12.74
CA VAL A 257 -0.19 20.78 -13.08
C VAL A 257 0.58 19.62 -13.72
N MET A 258 0.47 18.42 -13.14
CA MET A 258 1.12 17.22 -13.69
C MET A 258 0.51 16.82 -15.03
N ALA A 259 -0.81 16.94 -15.22
CA ALA A 259 -1.47 16.62 -16.49
C ALA A 259 -0.97 17.52 -17.62
N LEU A 260 -0.91 18.83 -17.36
CA LEU A 260 -0.35 19.79 -18.31
C LEU A 260 1.15 19.54 -18.54
N LEU A 261 1.93 19.23 -17.49
CA LEU A 261 3.36 18.96 -17.63
C LEU A 261 3.62 17.75 -18.53
N LEU A 262 2.94 16.63 -18.29
CA LEU A 262 3.12 15.43 -19.10
C LEU A 262 2.65 15.62 -20.54
N GLN A 263 1.61 16.44 -20.76
CA GLN A 263 1.18 16.83 -22.10
C GLN A 263 2.27 17.63 -22.84
N GLU A 264 2.93 18.58 -22.17
CA GLU A 264 4.06 19.35 -22.75
C GLU A 264 5.30 18.47 -23.01
N LEU A 265 5.54 17.46 -22.16
CA LEU A 265 6.65 16.51 -22.31
C LEU A 265 6.36 15.38 -23.29
N GLY A 266 5.10 15.19 -23.71
CA GLY A 266 4.68 14.05 -24.54
C GLY A 266 4.76 12.70 -23.82
N THR A 267 4.70 12.68 -22.49
CA THR A 267 4.84 11.46 -21.68
C THR A 267 3.47 10.85 -21.40
N GLN A 268 3.33 9.55 -21.67
CA GLN A 268 2.10 8.80 -21.38
C GLN A 268 2.10 8.24 -19.96
N VAL A 269 0.91 8.10 -19.38
CA VAL A 269 0.71 7.49 -18.07
C VAL A 269 0.02 6.14 -18.27
N PRO A 270 0.62 5.03 -17.81
CA PRO A 270 -0.03 3.72 -17.89
C PRO A 270 -1.25 3.66 -16.96
N PRO A 271 -2.21 2.77 -17.23
CA PRO A 271 -3.29 2.51 -16.29
C PRO A 271 -2.73 1.97 -14.97
N TYR A 272 -3.40 2.30 -13.86
CA TYR A 272 -3.18 1.63 -12.59
C TYR A 272 -3.98 0.33 -12.56
N ILE A 273 -3.31 -0.79 -12.27
CA ILE A 273 -3.93 -2.11 -12.13
C ILE A 273 -3.59 -2.64 -10.74
N ARG A 274 -4.62 -2.89 -9.93
CA ARG A 274 -4.49 -3.57 -8.65
C ARG A 274 -4.87 -5.04 -8.79
N THR A 275 -3.97 -5.93 -8.40
CA THR A 275 -4.22 -7.36 -8.35
C THR A 275 -4.27 -7.89 -6.93
N GLU A 276 -5.23 -8.74 -6.63
CA GLU A 276 -5.32 -9.49 -5.38
C GLU A 276 -4.76 -10.90 -5.57
N ARG A 277 -4.23 -11.47 -4.48
CA ARG A 277 -3.70 -12.84 -4.46
C ARG A 277 -4.31 -13.64 -3.32
N LEU A 278 -4.93 -14.77 -3.66
CA LEU A 278 -5.52 -15.69 -2.70
C LEU A 278 -4.75 -17.02 -2.71
N VAL A 279 -4.30 -17.45 -1.55
CA VAL A 279 -3.65 -18.75 -1.35
C VAL A 279 -4.72 -19.75 -0.89
N VAL A 280 -4.93 -20.81 -1.66
CA VAL A 280 -5.95 -21.83 -1.40
C VAL A 280 -5.27 -23.15 -1.07
N GLU A 281 -5.31 -23.54 0.20
CA GLU A 281 -4.76 -24.82 0.69
C GLU A 281 -5.87 -25.87 0.78
N HIS A 282 -5.53 -27.11 0.43
CA HIS A 282 -6.42 -28.27 0.49
C HIS A 282 -5.78 -29.30 1.41
N VAL A 283 -6.53 -29.72 2.44
CA VAL A 283 -6.07 -30.70 3.43
C VAL A 283 -7.05 -31.86 3.44
N LEU A 284 -6.56 -33.07 3.19
CA LEU A 284 -7.34 -34.30 3.28
C LEU A 284 -6.99 -35.02 4.59
N SER A 285 -8.00 -35.27 5.42
CA SER A 285 -7.86 -35.96 6.71
C SER A 285 -8.87 -37.10 6.86
N GLU A 286 -8.55 -38.09 7.68
CA GLU A 286 -9.51 -39.12 8.11
C GLU A 286 -10.50 -38.51 9.13
N ALA A 287 -11.79 -38.86 9.06
CA ALA A 287 -12.73 -38.50 10.12
C ALA A 287 -12.32 -39.16 11.45
N ALA A 288 -12.48 -38.41 12.55
CA ALA A 288 -12.27 -38.95 13.88
C ALA A 288 -13.23 -40.12 14.11
N ARG A 289 -12.70 -41.27 14.56
CA ARG A 289 -13.52 -42.42 14.96
C ARG A 289 -14.19 -42.09 16.29
N ASP A 290 -15.39 -41.54 16.24
CA ASP A 290 -16.35 -41.66 17.32
C ASP A 290 -16.78 -43.14 17.41
N GLY A 291 -16.76 -43.70 18.63
CA GLY A 291 -16.84 -45.13 18.90
C GLY A 291 -18.15 -45.86 18.53
N SER A 292 -18.94 -45.36 17.57
CA SER A 292 -20.04 -46.10 16.96
C SER A 292 -19.56 -46.81 15.70
N ALA A 293 -19.41 -48.13 15.80
CA ALA A 293 -19.17 -48.98 14.65
C ALA A 293 -20.46 -49.13 13.83
N ASP A 294 -20.68 -48.26 12.84
CA ASP A 294 -21.18 -48.67 11.51
C ASP A 294 -21.17 -47.50 10.52
N CYS A 295 -20.86 -47.81 9.26
CA CYS A 295 -20.68 -46.94 8.08
C CYS A 295 -19.31 -46.24 7.91
N GLY A 296 -18.77 -46.32 6.68
CA GLY A 296 -17.34 -46.25 6.35
C GLY A 296 -16.60 -44.98 6.76
N CYS A 297 -15.29 -45.14 6.97
CA CYS A 297 -14.33 -44.07 7.25
C CYS A 297 -14.51 -42.87 6.30
N GLY A 298 -15.16 -41.82 6.76
CA GLY A 298 -15.39 -40.62 5.96
C GLY A 298 -14.10 -39.81 5.87
N ARG A 299 -13.46 -39.75 4.71
CA ARG A 299 -12.42 -38.74 4.48
C ARG A 299 -13.06 -37.35 4.49
N VAL A 300 -12.35 -36.36 5.02
CA VAL A 300 -12.77 -34.96 5.11
C VAL A 300 -11.79 -34.11 4.31
N LEU A 301 -12.30 -33.31 3.37
CA LEU A 301 -11.53 -32.33 2.61
C LEU A 301 -11.75 -30.94 3.22
N THR A 302 -10.71 -30.36 3.80
CA THR A 302 -10.72 -28.97 4.27
C THR A 302 -10.10 -28.06 3.21
N VAL A 303 -10.83 -27.04 2.78
CA VAL A 303 -10.34 -25.96 1.91
C VAL A 303 -10.12 -24.71 2.76
N ARG A 304 -8.92 -24.13 2.70
CA ARG A 304 -8.55 -22.91 3.41
C ARG A 304 -8.11 -21.84 2.41
N VAL A 305 -8.71 -20.66 2.49
CA VAL A 305 -8.34 -19.49 1.66
C VAL A 305 -7.66 -18.46 2.55
N ARG A 306 -6.40 -18.12 2.27
CA ARG A 306 -5.52 -17.34 3.14
C ARG A 306 -4.82 -16.21 2.39
N SER A 307 -4.32 -15.24 3.17
CA SER A 307 -3.43 -14.19 2.67
C SER A 307 -2.07 -14.78 2.29
N GLN A 308 -1.47 -14.24 1.23
CA GLN A 308 -0.08 -14.52 0.85
C GLN A 308 0.94 -14.13 1.94
N HIS A 309 0.52 -13.29 2.89
CA HIS A 309 1.38 -12.80 3.96
C HIS A 309 1.40 -13.71 5.20
N GLY A 310 0.56 -14.75 5.24
CA GLY A 310 0.51 -15.75 6.29
C GLY A 310 -0.90 -16.11 6.74
N PRO A 311 -1.06 -17.18 7.55
CA PRO A 311 -2.36 -17.72 7.94
C PRO A 311 -3.19 -16.79 8.83
N ASP A 312 -2.53 -15.94 9.63
CA ASP A 312 -3.17 -15.00 10.55
C ASP A 312 -3.30 -13.58 9.96
N CYS A 313 -2.94 -13.40 8.69
CA CYS A 313 -3.03 -12.12 8.00
C CYS A 313 -4.42 -11.94 7.35
N PRO A 314 -4.97 -10.71 7.36
CA PRO A 314 -6.27 -10.43 6.77
C PRO A 314 -6.24 -10.48 5.24
N LEU A 315 -7.43 -10.58 4.64
CA LEU A 315 -7.68 -10.45 3.20
C LEU A 315 -8.49 -9.15 2.95
N PRO A 316 -7.84 -7.97 2.90
CA PRO A 316 -8.52 -6.68 3.05
C PRO A 316 -9.59 -6.42 1.96
N MET A 317 -9.39 -6.94 0.75
CA MET A 317 -10.30 -6.73 -0.37
C MET A 317 -11.45 -7.75 -0.43
N VAL A 318 -11.42 -8.82 0.37
CA VAL A 318 -12.44 -9.87 0.35
C VAL A 318 -13.49 -9.61 1.43
N GLU A 319 -14.72 -9.34 1.01
CA GLU A 319 -15.86 -9.12 1.93
C GLU A 319 -16.45 -10.45 2.40
N SER A 320 -16.68 -11.38 1.47
CA SER A 320 -17.22 -12.70 1.77
C SER A 320 -16.86 -13.74 0.72
N LEU A 321 -17.01 -15.01 1.07
CA LEU A 321 -16.64 -16.15 0.26
C LEU A 321 -17.70 -17.26 0.36
N ARG A 322 -17.97 -17.95 -0.75
CA ARG A 322 -18.56 -19.29 -0.75
C ARG A 322 -17.64 -20.27 -1.44
N ILE A 323 -17.55 -21.48 -0.89
CA ILE A 323 -16.74 -22.56 -1.41
C ILE A 323 -17.67 -23.70 -1.83
N SER A 324 -17.47 -24.21 -3.03
CA SER A 324 -18.07 -25.47 -3.48
C SER A 324 -16.99 -26.41 -4.01
N VAL A 325 -17.25 -27.70 -3.84
CA VAL A 325 -16.41 -28.76 -4.40
C VAL A 325 -17.29 -29.77 -5.12
N ALA A 326 -16.79 -30.33 -6.21
CA ALA A 326 -17.44 -31.40 -6.95
C ALA A 326 -16.40 -32.42 -7.41
N GLY A 327 -16.69 -33.70 -7.24
CA GLY A 327 -15.88 -34.79 -7.77
C GLY A 327 -15.83 -34.73 -9.30
N GLU A 328 -14.63 -34.91 -9.83
CA GLU A 328 -14.42 -35.06 -11.28
C GLU A 328 -14.21 -36.55 -11.55
N ASP A 329 -15.31 -37.29 -11.75
CA ASP A 329 -15.22 -38.74 -11.99
C ASP A 329 -14.52 -39.03 -13.31
N CYS A 330 -13.60 -39.99 -13.26
CA CYS A 330 -12.96 -40.58 -14.43
C CYS A 330 -13.91 -41.59 -15.08
N CYS A 331 -14.67 -41.18 -16.10
CA CYS A 331 -15.30 -42.14 -17.02
C CYS A 331 -14.19 -42.77 -17.89
N GLY A 332 -13.83 -44.02 -17.63
CA GLY A 332 -12.78 -44.69 -18.40
C GLY A 332 -12.75 -46.21 -18.22
N GLY A 333 -13.88 -46.87 -18.37
CA GLY A 333 -14.00 -48.32 -18.45
C GLY A 333 -14.97 -48.71 -19.56
N ASP A 334 -14.47 -48.77 -20.79
CA ASP A 334 -15.16 -49.36 -21.93
C ASP A 334 -15.55 -50.81 -21.59
N THR A 335 -16.82 -51.04 -21.31
CA THR A 335 -17.42 -52.38 -21.34
C THR A 335 -18.33 -52.44 -22.56
N GLY A 336 -17.70 -52.56 -23.73
CA GLY A 336 -18.37 -53.09 -24.90
C GLY A 336 -18.94 -54.47 -24.59
N VAL A 337 -20.26 -54.56 -24.43
CA VAL A 337 -21.00 -55.79 -24.70
C VAL A 337 -22.23 -55.43 -25.52
N SER A 338 -22.15 -55.84 -26.78
CA SER A 338 -23.20 -55.91 -27.78
C SER A 338 -24.51 -56.47 -27.24
N GLY A 339 -25.62 -55.84 -27.64
CA GLY A 339 -26.97 -56.28 -27.32
C GLY A 339 -27.33 -57.66 -27.87
N ARG A 340 -28.35 -58.26 -27.24
CA ARG A 340 -29.32 -59.18 -27.82
C ARG A 340 -30.56 -59.23 -26.92
N ASP A 341 -31.71 -59.27 -27.59
CA ASP A 341 -33.07 -59.26 -27.06
C ASP A 341 -33.43 -60.48 -26.20
N ALA A 342 -34.33 -60.30 -25.22
CA ALA A 342 -35.46 -61.22 -24.96
C ALA A 342 -36.44 -60.66 -23.91
N SER A 343 -37.72 -60.73 -24.27
CA SER A 343 -38.91 -60.50 -23.46
C SER A 343 -39.06 -61.49 -22.29
N GLY A 344 -39.52 -61.01 -21.12
CA GLY A 344 -39.98 -61.89 -20.04
C GLY A 344 -40.36 -61.15 -18.76
N SER A 345 -41.64 -61.18 -18.41
CA SER A 345 -42.21 -60.71 -17.15
C SER A 345 -41.90 -61.69 -16.00
N SER A 346 -41.39 -61.19 -14.86
CA SER A 346 -41.80 -61.65 -13.51
C SER A 346 -41.04 -60.92 -12.40
N SER A 347 -41.71 -60.84 -11.27
CA SER A 347 -41.43 -60.20 -9.98
C SER A 347 -40.14 -60.57 -9.24
N SER A 348 -39.72 -59.61 -8.41
CA SER A 348 -39.12 -59.74 -7.06
C SER A 348 -37.59 -59.70 -6.89
N SER A 349 -37.23 -59.04 -5.79
CA SER A 349 -35.97 -59.04 -5.03
C SER A 349 -34.87 -58.04 -5.45
N GLY A 350 -34.49 -57.24 -4.46
CA GLY A 350 -33.63 -56.08 -4.57
C GLY A 350 -32.21 -56.37 -5.03
N ARG A 351 -31.70 -55.42 -5.81
CA ARG A 351 -30.35 -54.87 -5.74
C ARG A 351 -30.51 -53.39 -6.05
N LEU A 352 -30.30 -52.55 -5.04
CA LEU A 352 -30.04 -51.13 -5.26
C LEU A 352 -28.62 -51.07 -5.81
N ASP A 353 -28.48 -51.18 -7.13
CA ASP A 353 -27.28 -50.69 -7.80
C ASP A 353 -27.28 -49.18 -7.59
N GLY A 354 -26.54 -48.75 -6.58
CA GLY A 354 -26.30 -47.35 -6.29
C GLY A 354 -25.52 -46.76 -7.45
N ASP A 355 -26.22 -46.04 -8.31
CA ASP A 355 -25.65 -45.06 -9.22
C ASP A 355 -24.74 -44.17 -8.35
N ALA A 356 -23.42 -44.37 -8.46
CA ALA A 356 -22.44 -43.62 -7.69
C ALA A 356 -22.41 -42.20 -8.25
N GLY A 357 -23.40 -41.40 -7.86
CA GLY A 357 -23.49 -40.00 -8.24
C GLY A 357 -22.20 -39.29 -7.85
N ALA A 358 -21.67 -38.48 -8.78
CA ALA A 358 -20.48 -37.67 -8.56
C ALA A 358 -20.56 -36.95 -7.21
N TRP A 359 -19.54 -37.12 -6.38
CA TRP A 359 -19.51 -36.55 -5.04
C TRP A 359 -19.63 -35.02 -5.10
N ALA A 360 -20.78 -34.49 -4.73
CA ALA A 360 -21.09 -33.07 -4.75
C ALA A 360 -21.74 -32.68 -3.41
N PRO A 361 -20.94 -32.49 -2.34
CA PRO A 361 -21.47 -32.09 -1.06
C PRO A 361 -22.14 -30.72 -1.15
N PRO A 362 -23.02 -30.36 -0.18
CA PRO A 362 -23.55 -29.01 -0.09
C PRO A 362 -22.42 -27.98 -0.08
N ARG A 363 -22.61 -26.88 -0.82
CA ARG A 363 -21.72 -25.72 -0.76
C ARG A 363 -21.68 -25.16 0.66
N SER A 364 -20.58 -24.46 0.99
CA SER A 364 -20.49 -23.75 2.27
C SER A 364 -21.61 -22.71 2.41
N ASP A 365 -21.96 -22.39 3.65
CA ASP A 365 -22.65 -21.15 3.96
C ASP A 365 -21.81 -19.95 3.51
N LEU A 366 -22.43 -18.75 3.49
CA LEU A 366 -21.70 -17.53 3.23
C LEU A 366 -20.70 -17.28 4.37
N LEU A 367 -19.41 -17.36 4.05
CA LEU A 367 -18.35 -17.09 5.00
C LEU A 367 -18.03 -15.59 4.92
N SER A 368 -18.28 -14.85 5.99
CA SER A 368 -17.90 -13.44 6.11
C SER A 368 -16.47 -13.31 6.59
N SER A 369 -15.75 -12.28 6.13
CA SER A 369 -14.35 -12.09 6.52
C SER A 369 -14.21 -11.99 8.04
N PRO A 370 -13.36 -12.82 8.68
CA PRO A 370 -13.02 -12.59 10.07
C PRO A 370 -12.17 -11.32 10.21
N SER A 371 -12.12 -10.75 11.42
CA SER A 371 -11.24 -9.62 11.74
C SER A 371 -9.74 -9.97 11.61
N SER A 372 -9.41 -11.26 11.64
CA SER A 372 -8.08 -11.82 11.44
C SER A 372 -8.16 -13.22 10.83
N GLY A 373 -7.19 -13.57 9.98
CA GLY A 373 -7.09 -14.88 9.34
C GLY A 373 -7.89 -15.05 8.05
N GLY A 374 -7.81 -16.26 7.49
CA GLY A 374 -8.47 -16.64 6.24
C GLY A 374 -9.85 -17.29 6.40
N PHE A 375 -10.41 -17.76 5.29
CA PHE A 375 -11.64 -18.54 5.25
C PHE A 375 -11.32 -20.03 5.30
N SER A 376 -12.19 -20.85 5.88
CA SER A 376 -12.04 -22.31 5.90
C SER A 376 -13.39 -23.00 5.86
N HIS A 377 -13.48 -24.09 5.11
CA HIS A 377 -14.64 -24.98 5.13
C HIS A 377 -14.22 -26.44 4.96
N SER A 378 -14.93 -27.36 5.61
CA SER A 378 -14.65 -28.79 5.58
C SER A 378 -15.82 -29.55 4.98
N PHE A 379 -15.52 -30.36 3.96
CA PHE A 379 -16.47 -31.22 3.26
C PHE A 379 -16.27 -32.68 3.69
N ALA A 380 -17.27 -33.27 4.33
CA ALA A 380 -17.23 -34.66 4.79
C ALA A 380 -17.67 -35.65 3.70
N GLY A 381 -17.38 -36.93 3.92
CA GLY A 381 -17.87 -38.01 3.06
C GLY A 381 -17.15 -38.13 1.72
N VAL A 382 -15.87 -37.73 1.64
CA VAL A 382 -15.06 -37.85 0.42
C VAL A 382 -14.86 -39.35 0.09
N PRO A 383 -15.39 -39.88 -1.04
CA PRO A 383 -15.36 -41.30 -1.34
C PRO A 383 -13.92 -41.81 -1.53
N PRO A 384 -13.50 -42.96 -0.97
CA PRO A 384 -12.12 -43.46 -1.05
C PRO A 384 -11.52 -43.55 -2.47
N GLY A 385 -12.35 -43.84 -3.47
CA GLY A 385 -11.93 -43.95 -4.88
C GLY A 385 -11.86 -42.63 -5.65
N LEU A 386 -12.34 -41.52 -5.08
CA LEU A 386 -12.31 -40.22 -5.75
C LEU A 386 -10.86 -39.73 -5.89
N ARG A 387 -10.47 -39.44 -7.13
CA ARG A 387 -9.11 -39.01 -7.49
C ARG A 387 -8.95 -37.50 -7.53
N SER A 388 -9.94 -36.80 -8.08
CA SER A 388 -9.86 -35.36 -8.29
C SER A 388 -11.14 -34.66 -7.90
N VAL A 389 -10.98 -33.43 -7.42
CA VAL A 389 -12.09 -32.52 -7.10
C VAL A 389 -11.87 -31.20 -7.80
N ARG A 390 -12.94 -30.65 -8.35
CA ARG A 390 -13.04 -29.25 -8.76
C ARG A 390 -13.42 -28.43 -7.55
N CYS A 391 -12.60 -27.45 -7.21
CA CYS A 391 -12.91 -26.44 -6.22
C CYS A 391 -13.32 -25.15 -6.94
N THR A 392 -14.44 -24.57 -6.51
CA THR A 392 -14.92 -23.27 -6.99
C THR A 392 -15.07 -22.32 -5.81
N LEU A 393 -14.49 -21.13 -5.94
CA LEU A 393 -14.58 -20.03 -4.99
C LEU A 393 -15.43 -18.92 -5.60
N HIS A 394 -16.52 -18.57 -4.93
CA HIS A 394 -17.29 -17.37 -5.24
C HIS A 394 -16.89 -16.28 -4.23
N VAL A 395 -16.03 -15.37 -4.69
CA VAL A 395 -15.45 -14.29 -3.88
C VAL A 395 -16.24 -13.02 -4.12
N ARG A 396 -16.74 -12.40 -3.06
CA ARG A 396 -17.29 -11.05 -3.10
C ARG A 396 -16.28 -10.07 -2.54
N LEU A 397 -15.93 -9.06 -3.32
CA LEU A 397 -15.01 -8.01 -2.93
C LEU A 397 -15.74 -6.84 -2.26
N VAL A 398 -14.98 -6.10 -1.44
CA VAL A 398 -15.43 -4.87 -0.78
C VAL A 398 -15.94 -3.83 -1.77
N LYS A 399 -16.69 -2.84 -1.27
CA LYS A 399 -17.29 -1.76 -2.09
C LYS A 399 -16.32 -0.85 -2.83
N TRP A 400 -15.03 -1.00 -2.60
CA TRP A 400 -13.98 -0.19 -3.20
C TRP A 400 -13.32 -0.87 -4.41
N ALA A 401 -13.61 -2.15 -4.66
CA ALA A 401 -13.33 -2.79 -5.94
C ALA A 401 -14.19 -2.15 -7.04
N ASP A 402 -13.76 -2.28 -8.30
CA ASP A 402 -14.60 -1.83 -9.42
C ASP A 402 -15.92 -2.60 -9.44
N GLU A 403 -17.01 -1.92 -9.83
CA GLU A 403 -18.37 -2.47 -9.76
C GLU A 403 -18.51 -3.79 -10.52
N ASP A 404 -17.90 -3.88 -11.70
CA ASP A 404 -17.86 -5.05 -12.58
C ASP A 404 -16.95 -6.18 -12.04
N LYS A 405 -16.09 -5.88 -11.06
CA LYS A 405 -15.13 -6.81 -10.46
C LYS A 405 -15.52 -7.23 -9.04
N ARG A 406 -16.69 -6.81 -8.53
CA ARG A 406 -17.11 -7.10 -7.14
C ARG A 406 -17.41 -8.56 -6.88
N ASP A 407 -17.80 -9.32 -7.90
CA ASP A 407 -18.09 -10.76 -7.77
C ASP A 407 -17.16 -11.54 -8.70
N VAL A 408 -16.23 -12.30 -8.10
CA VAL A 408 -15.20 -13.07 -8.82
C VAL A 408 -15.45 -14.56 -8.59
N THR A 409 -15.48 -15.35 -9.67
CA THR A 409 -15.52 -16.81 -9.59
C THR A 409 -14.18 -17.39 -10.00
N LEU A 410 -13.54 -18.11 -9.09
CA LEU A 410 -12.24 -18.75 -9.28
C LEU A 410 -12.42 -20.26 -9.22
N GLN A 411 -11.75 -21.00 -10.11
CA GLN A 411 -11.90 -22.45 -10.19
C GLN A 411 -10.56 -23.13 -10.48
N HIS A 412 -10.34 -24.27 -9.85
CA HIS A 412 -9.19 -25.14 -10.10
C HIS A 412 -9.53 -26.59 -9.74
N SER A 413 -8.75 -27.53 -10.29
CA SER A 413 -8.84 -28.96 -9.93
C SER A 413 -7.71 -29.35 -8.99
N VAL A 414 -7.99 -30.28 -8.08
CA VAL A 414 -7.02 -30.81 -7.10
C VAL A 414 -7.01 -32.32 -7.16
N ASP A 415 -5.82 -32.90 -7.31
CA ASP A 415 -5.61 -34.35 -7.19
C ASP A 415 -5.50 -34.73 -5.70
N LEU A 416 -6.46 -35.53 -5.23
CA LEU A 416 -6.55 -35.98 -3.84
C LEU A 416 -5.44 -36.98 -3.47
N SER A 417 -4.84 -37.67 -4.45
CA SER A 417 -3.73 -38.59 -4.21
C SER A 417 -2.44 -37.86 -3.80
N GLU A 418 -2.24 -36.64 -4.31
CA GLU A 418 -1.11 -35.79 -3.94
C GLU A 418 -1.25 -35.24 -2.50
N LEU A 419 -2.48 -35.02 -2.02
CA LEU A 419 -2.74 -34.55 -0.67
C LEU A 419 -2.41 -35.60 0.39
N ALA A 420 -2.75 -36.87 0.12
CA ALA A 420 -2.49 -37.98 1.03
C ALA A 420 -0.99 -38.22 1.28
N LEU A 421 -0.18 -38.01 0.24
CA LEU A 421 1.29 -38.12 0.33
C LEU A 421 1.90 -36.98 1.17
N ALA A 422 1.36 -35.76 1.09
CA ALA A 422 1.83 -34.61 1.86
C ALA A 422 1.62 -34.79 3.38
N SER A 423 0.45 -35.28 3.80
CA SER A 423 0.13 -35.57 5.21
C SER A 423 1.07 -36.62 5.83
N SER A 424 1.58 -37.56 5.03
CA SER A 424 2.54 -38.59 5.49
C SER A 424 3.96 -38.07 5.71
N ARG A 425 4.37 -37.02 4.97
CA ARG A 425 5.70 -36.38 5.09
C ARG A 425 5.76 -35.37 6.23
N SER A 426 4.69 -34.60 6.46
CA SER A 426 4.61 -33.64 7.58
C SER A 426 4.59 -34.29 8.96
N ALA A 427 4.25 -35.59 9.06
CA ALA A 427 4.31 -36.34 10.31
C ALA A 427 5.75 -36.79 10.68
N GLN A 428 6.69 -36.77 9.73
CA GLN A 428 8.08 -37.19 9.95
C GLN A 428 9.05 -36.01 10.11
N ASP A 429 8.75 -34.84 9.53
CA ASP A 429 9.55 -33.62 9.71
C ASP A 429 8.76 -32.56 10.49
N GLY A 430 9.10 -32.39 11.78
CA GLY A 430 8.63 -31.30 12.64
C GLY A 430 9.22 -29.91 12.27
N GLY A 431 9.40 -29.64 10.98
CA GLY A 431 9.98 -28.42 10.45
C GLY A 431 8.93 -27.57 9.74
N SER A 432 8.83 -26.30 10.11
CA SER A 432 8.08 -25.27 9.39
C SER A 432 8.38 -25.36 7.89
N ALA A 433 7.34 -25.65 7.09
CA ALA A 433 7.42 -25.54 5.64
C ALA A 433 7.63 -24.06 5.29
N ALA A 434 8.90 -23.69 5.13
CA ALA A 434 9.30 -22.44 4.54
C ALA A 434 8.77 -22.42 3.10
N VAL A 435 7.87 -21.48 2.82
CA VAL A 435 7.55 -21.09 1.44
C VAL A 435 8.85 -20.53 0.86
N ALA A 436 9.47 -21.29 -0.04
CA ALA A 436 10.74 -20.91 -0.67
C ALA A 436 10.57 -19.68 -1.56
N ASP A 437 11.60 -18.83 -1.50
CA ASP A 437 11.71 -17.46 -2.01
C ASP A 437 11.47 -17.23 -3.51
N GLY A 438 11.19 -15.96 -3.83
CA GLY A 438 11.74 -15.29 -5.01
C GLY A 438 11.78 -13.76 -4.81
N PRO A 439 12.95 -13.10 -4.89
CA PRO A 439 13.01 -11.65 -5.00
C PRO A 439 12.71 -11.21 -6.44
N ALA A 440 12.44 -9.90 -6.57
CA ALA A 440 12.25 -9.14 -7.81
C ALA A 440 10.88 -9.27 -8.50
N VAL A 441 10.20 -8.12 -8.48
CA VAL A 441 9.16 -7.67 -9.40
C VAL A 441 9.47 -8.14 -10.82
N LYS A 442 8.59 -8.98 -11.37
CA LYS A 442 8.35 -9.12 -12.81
C LYS A 442 6.84 -9.15 -13.03
N GLU A 443 6.32 -8.05 -13.54
CA GLU A 443 5.02 -8.01 -14.20
C GLU A 443 5.03 -8.98 -15.38
N CYS A 444 4.01 -9.85 -15.47
CA CYS A 444 3.74 -10.67 -16.64
C CYS A 444 2.22 -10.83 -16.78
N ASP A 445 1.74 -10.55 -17.99
CA ASP A 445 0.37 -10.61 -18.47
C ASP A 445 -0.29 -11.99 -18.40
N GLY A 446 -1.62 -11.99 -18.19
CA GLY A 446 -2.52 -13.09 -18.57
C GLY A 446 -2.82 -14.16 -17.49
N PRO A 447 -3.94 -14.90 -17.61
CA PRO A 447 -4.38 -15.85 -16.60
C PRO A 447 -3.57 -17.14 -16.76
N THR A 448 -2.49 -17.27 -16.00
CA THR A 448 -1.76 -18.54 -15.89
C THR A 448 -1.88 -19.08 -14.48
N SER A 449 -2.72 -20.09 -14.32
CA SER A 449 -2.71 -20.99 -13.18
C SER A 449 -1.36 -21.70 -13.14
N SER A 450 -0.46 -21.27 -12.24
CA SER A 450 0.79 -21.98 -11.98
C SER A 450 0.52 -23.03 -10.90
N SER A 451 0.60 -24.31 -11.29
CA SER A 451 0.58 -25.44 -10.37
C SER A 451 1.95 -25.58 -9.72
N SER A 452 2.00 -25.52 -8.40
CA SER A 452 3.16 -25.96 -7.63
C SER A 452 2.72 -26.94 -6.54
N SER A 453 3.49 -28.01 -6.42
CA SER A 453 3.45 -29.11 -5.45
C SER A 453 2.78 -28.84 -4.10
N SER A 454 2.00 -29.82 -3.62
CA SER A 454 1.40 -29.95 -2.28
C SER A 454 0.14 -29.10 -2.02
N GLY A 455 -0.97 -29.47 -2.66
CA GLY A 455 -2.32 -29.06 -2.26
C GLY A 455 -2.63 -27.57 -2.20
N THR A 456 -1.74 -26.71 -2.68
CA THR A 456 -1.83 -25.26 -2.56
C THR A 456 -1.95 -24.65 -3.94
N VAL A 457 -2.95 -23.80 -4.14
CA VAL A 457 -3.21 -23.11 -5.40
C VAL A 457 -3.25 -21.62 -5.14
N ILE A 458 -2.58 -20.83 -5.99
CA ILE A 458 -2.59 -19.37 -5.88
C ILE A 458 -3.44 -18.80 -7.02
N HIS A 459 -4.48 -18.05 -6.66
CA HIS A 459 -5.26 -17.26 -7.62
C HIS A 459 -4.80 -15.81 -7.60
N THR A 460 -4.66 -15.21 -8.79
CA THR A 460 -4.40 -13.78 -8.96
C THR A 460 -5.47 -13.19 -9.86
N PHE A 461 -6.08 -12.08 -9.46
CA PHE A 461 -7.12 -11.40 -10.25
C PHE A 461 -7.11 -9.89 -10.02
N VAL A 462 -7.63 -9.13 -10.97
CA VAL A 462 -7.71 -7.66 -10.89
C VAL A 462 -8.90 -7.25 -10.02
N SER A 463 -8.68 -6.36 -9.06
CA SER A 463 -9.73 -5.78 -8.20
C SER A 463 -10.05 -4.32 -8.52
N GLN A 464 -9.08 -3.59 -9.07
CA GLN A 464 -9.23 -2.20 -9.46
C GLN A 464 -8.42 -1.94 -10.73
N GLU A 465 -9.00 -1.20 -11.66
CA GLU A 465 -8.35 -0.71 -12.85
C GLU A 465 -8.72 0.77 -13.07
N VAL A 466 -7.73 1.64 -13.23
CA VAL A 466 -7.95 3.06 -13.48
C VAL A 466 -7.09 3.52 -14.64
N THR A 467 -7.74 3.96 -15.70
CA THR A 467 -7.10 4.72 -16.76
C THR A 467 -7.26 6.20 -16.47
N TYR A 468 -6.17 6.95 -16.60
CA TYR A 468 -6.19 8.39 -16.41
C TYR A 468 -6.11 9.09 -17.76
N ASP A 469 -7.05 10.00 -18.02
CA ASP A 469 -6.99 10.89 -19.17
C ASP A 469 -6.57 12.30 -18.71
N PRO A 470 -5.33 12.74 -19.03
CA PRO A 470 -4.87 14.09 -18.72
C PRO A 470 -5.78 15.18 -19.29
N ALA A 471 -6.35 14.97 -20.49
CA ALA A 471 -7.25 15.94 -21.12
C ALA A 471 -8.57 16.08 -20.37
N HIS A 472 -9.10 14.98 -19.82
CA HIS A 472 -10.26 15.01 -18.94
C HIS A 472 -9.95 15.76 -17.63
N ILE A 473 -8.80 15.52 -17.00
CA ILE A 473 -8.40 16.25 -15.77
C ILE A 473 -8.35 17.76 -16.02
N VAL A 474 -7.75 18.18 -17.12
CA VAL A 474 -7.65 19.60 -17.50
C VAL A 474 -9.02 20.18 -17.86
N SER A 475 -9.83 19.48 -18.65
CA SER A 475 -11.16 19.97 -19.03
C SER A 475 -12.11 20.09 -17.84
N ALA A 476 -12.08 19.14 -16.90
CA ALA A 476 -12.85 19.21 -15.66
C ALA A 476 -12.46 20.41 -14.79
N PHE A 477 -11.16 20.75 -14.75
CA PHE A 477 -10.69 21.96 -14.06
C PHE A 477 -11.17 23.25 -14.74
N ILE A 478 -11.11 23.33 -16.07
CA ILE A 478 -11.58 24.50 -16.84
C ILE A 478 -13.09 24.67 -16.70
N ALA A 479 -13.85 23.57 -16.68
CA ALA A 479 -15.30 23.61 -16.54
C ALA A 479 -15.74 24.14 -15.16
N ASN A 480 -14.98 23.84 -14.11
CA ASN A 480 -15.28 24.23 -12.73
C ASN A 480 -14.03 24.78 -12.00
N PRO A 481 -13.53 25.97 -12.40
CA PRO A 481 -12.33 26.52 -11.82
C PRO A 481 -12.62 27.06 -10.41
N PRO A 482 -11.71 26.88 -9.45
CA PRO A 482 -11.83 27.55 -8.16
C PRO A 482 -11.74 29.07 -8.34
N PRO A 483 -12.37 29.87 -7.45
CA PRO A 483 -12.24 31.32 -7.50
C PRO A 483 -10.77 31.75 -7.44
N VAL A 484 -10.36 32.56 -8.42
CA VAL A 484 -9.00 33.11 -8.47
C VAL A 484 -8.79 34.03 -7.26
N THR A 485 -7.75 33.75 -6.48
CA THR A 485 -7.47 34.46 -5.21
C THR A 485 -6.11 35.15 -5.19
N LEU A 486 -5.36 35.04 -6.29
CA LEU A 486 -4.18 35.84 -6.55
C LEU A 486 -4.48 36.82 -7.69
N PRO A 487 -4.11 38.10 -7.56
CA PRO A 487 -4.22 39.03 -8.69
C PRO A 487 -3.33 38.56 -9.85
N GLU A 488 -3.72 38.88 -11.09
CA GLU A 488 -2.88 38.67 -12.27
C GLU A 488 -1.47 39.22 -11.99
N GLN A 489 -0.45 38.41 -12.23
CA GLN A 489 0.93 38.87 -12.13
C GLN A 489 1.11 40.04 -13.11
N PRO A 490 1.64 41.21 -12.69
CA PRO A 490 1.92 42.28 -13.63
C PRO A 490 2.90 41.77 -14.69
N LYS A 491 2.52 41.87 -15.98
CA LYS A 491 3.33 41.47 -17.14
C LYS A 491 4.78 41.96 -16.93
N LYS A 492 5.72 41.02 -16.68
CA LYS A 492 7.12 41.37 -16.38
C LYS A 492 7.72 42.15 -17.53
N LYS A 493 8.08 43.42 -17.30
CA LYS A 493 9.11 44.09 -18.11
C LYS A 493 10.41 43.30 -17.95
N ARG A 494 11.05 42.94 -19.07
CA ARG A 494 12.39 42.33 -19.14
C ARG A 494 13.32 42.94 -18.08
N GLN A 495 13.70 42.16 -17.06
CA GLN A 495 14.71 42.56 -16.10
C GLN A 495 16.11 42.30 -16.70
N LYS A 496 16.99 43.30 -16.56
CA LYS A 496 18.42 43.22 -16.86
C LYS A 496 19.10 42.23 -15.88
N PRO A 497 20.23 41.60 -16.26
CA PRO A 497 20.95 40.71 -15.37
C PRO A 497 21.58 41.51 -14.21
N GLU A 498 21.26 41.13 -12.98
CA GLU A 498 21.95 41.60 -11.77
C GLU A 498 23.11 40.66 -11.42
N SER A 499 24.20 41.27 -10.95
CA SER A 499 25.50 40.68 -10.64
C SER A 499 25.51 39.89 -9.33
N ASP A 500 26.15 38.72 -9.37
CA ASP A 500 26.35 37.81 -8.24
C ASP A 500 27.23 38.41 -7.12
N ALA A 501 26.74 38.30 -5.88
CA ALA A 501 27.55 38.37 -4.67
C ALA A 501 27.31 37.09 -3.86
N PRO A 502 28.36 36.40 -3.36
CA PRO A 502 28.21 35.09 -2.74
C PRO A 502 27.63 35.22 -1.33
N ALA A 503 26.51 34.53 -1.08
CA ALA A 503 26.00 34.29 0.27
C ALA A 503 26.68 33.04 0.85
N ALA A 504 27.07 33.10 2.13
CA ALA A 504 27.77 32.03 2.82
C ALA A 504 26.93 30.72 2.88
N VAL A 505 27.57 29.63 2.46
CA VAL A 505 27.04 28.27 2.36
C VAL A 505 27.01 27.60 3.76
N PRO A 506 25.89 26.99 4.19
CA PRO A 506 25.92 26.10 5.35
C PRO A 506 26.49 24.74 4.92
N THR A 507 27.67 24.41 5.41
CA THR A 507 28.33 23.12 5.12
C THR A 507 27.63 21.93 5.78
N ARG A 508 27.81 20.74 5.18
CA ARG A 508 27.50 19.35 5.60
C ARG A 508 27.44 19.04 7.12
N ALA A 509 28.08 19.83 7.98
CA ALA A 509 28.07 19.71 9.44
C ALA A 509 26.74 20.16 10.11
N SER A 510 25.96 21.05 9.49
CA SER A 510 24.79 21.66 10.15
C SER A 510 23.57 20.72 10.28
N LEU A 511 23.45 19.71 9.42
CA LEU A 511 22.36 18.72 9.49
C LEU A 511 22.65 17.61 10.54
N ARG A 512 23.93 17.30 10.82
CA ARG A 512 24.31 16.32 11.87
C ARG A 512 24.13 16.85 13.29
N LEU A 513 24.28 18.16 13.51
CA LEU A 513 24.16 18.77 14.84
C LEU A 513 22.73 19.04 15.29
N ALA A 514 21.77 19.15 14.36
CA ALA A 514 20.35 19.28 14.69
C ALA A 514 19.75 18.01 15.33
N GLY A 515 20.37 16.83 15.10
CA GLY A 515 19.98 15.57 15.73
C GLY A 515 20.60 15.31 17.11
N ALA A 516 21.66 16.02 17.49
CA ALA A 516 22.40 15.76 18.74
C ALA A 516 22.16 16.80 19.85
N ALA A 517 21.65 18.00 19.51
CA ALA A 517 21.47 19.09 20.47
C ALA A 517 20.04 19.18 21.05
N ARG A 518 19.53 18.08 21.61
CA ARG A 518 18.44 18.08 22.61
C ARG A 518 18.66 17.00 23.67
N LYS A 519 19.85 16.97 24.26
CA LYS A 519 20.09 16.33 25.56
C LYS A 519 20.91 17.27 26.43
N ALA A 520 20.22 17.84 27.41
CA ALA A 520 20.69 18.47 28.65
C ALA A 520 20.01 19.82 28.88
N GLN A 521 18.85 19.80 29.54
CA GLN A 521 18.57 20.82 30.55
C GLN A 521 18.68 20.11 31.91
N PRO A 522 19.52 20.59 32.84
CA PRO A 522 19.59 20.03 34.17
C PRO A 522 18.33 20.41 34.95
N VAL A 523 17.81 19.42 35.67
CA VAL A 523 16.75 19.57 36.67
C VAL A 523 17.32 20.44 37.79
N SER A 524 16.76 21.63 37.98
CA SER A 524 17.08 22.48 39.13
C SER A 524 16.42 21.91 40.37
N GLU A 525 17.24 21.41 41.30
CA GLU A 525 16.83 21.07 42.66
C GLU A 525 16.34 22.33 43.38
N THR A 526 15.11 22.25 43.89
CA THR A 526 14.52 23.21 44.81
C THR A 526 15.09 22.98 46.21
N THR A 527 16.02 23.83 46.66
CA THR A 527 16.30 24.00 48.08
C THR A 527 15.67 25.30 48.57
N SER A 528 14.72 25.14 49.48
CA SER A 528 14.04 26.19 50.22
C SER A 528 15.00 26.98 51.11
N SER A 529 15.06 28.30 50.92
CA SER A 529 15.61 29.23 51.90
C SER A 529 14.50 29.70 52.85
N GLY A 530 14.63 29.40 54.13
CA GLY A 530 13.82 29.97 55.20
C GLY A 530 14.69 30.27 56.42
N GLY A 531 14.79 31.55 56.77
CA GLY A 531 15.02 32.03 58.14
C GLY A 531 16.46 32.04 58.65
N GLY A 532 17.07 33.23 58.70
CA GLY A 532 18.10 33.53 59.68
C GLY A 532 17.48 34.11 60.96
N CYS A 533 18.08 33.80 62.11
CA CYS A 533 18.19 34.72 63.23
C CYS A 533 19.35 34.29 64.16
N ASP A 534 19.99 35.32 64.71
CA ASP A 534 21.30 35.38 65.32
C ASP A 534 21.44 34.70 66.69
N SER A 535 22.68 34.33 66.95
CA SER A 535 23.28 34.08 68.25
C SER A 535 23.77 35.39 68.89
N ASP A 536 23.36 35.58 70.15
CA ASP A 536 24.11 36.06 71.31
C ASP A 536 25.11 37.23 71.21
N GLU A 537 24.76 38.26 71.99
CA GLU A 537 25.58 39.00 72.96
C GLU A 537 26.91 39.64 72.54
N SER A 538 26.93 40.96 72.77
CA SER A 538 28.07 41.87 73.08
C SER A 538 28.65 42.69 71.93
#